data_AF-A0A723ZSV6-F1
#
_entry.id   AF-A0A723ZSV6-F1
#
_cell.length_a   1.000
_cell.length_b   1.000
_cell.length_c   1.000
_cell.angle_alpha   90.00
_cell.angle_beta   90.00
_cell.angle_gamma   90.00
#
_symmetry.space_group_name_H-M   'P 1'
#
loop_
_entity.id
_entity.type
_entity.pdbx_description
1 polymer ?
#
loop_
_entity_poly.entity_id
_entity_poly.type
_entity_poly.pdbx_seq_one_letter_code
_entity_poly.pdbx_strand_id
1 'polypeptide(L)'
;HYPEHYVLIEGTTGAILIDMQDTAGYLIKAGKKTHFLVHESQAEDDDRRNGNISSEMDGAIAYGKPGKRTPMWLSSIMKLEMQYLHDVINGLEPGEEFAKLLTGEAATNAIATADAATLSSNEGRKVKLTEILG
;
A
#
# COMPACT_ATOMS: atom_id res chain seq x y z
N HIS A 1 -11.52 -16.25 12.15
CA HIS A 1 -10.48 -15.53 11.38
C HIS A 1 -10.38 -14.15 11.99
N TYR A 2 -9.18 -13.61 12.23
CA TYR A 2 -9.00 -12.25 12.77
C TYR A 2 -8.36 -11.43 11.64
N PRO A 3 -9.14 -10.62 10.91
CA PRO A 3 -8.62 -9.94 9.72
C PRO A 3 -7.67 -8.83 10.12
N GLU A 4 -6.53 -8.76 9.44
CA GLU A 4 -5.50 -7.75 9.64
C GLU A 4 -5.05 -7.23 8.27
N HIS A 5 -4.99 -5.91 8.12
CA HIS A 5 -4.45 -5.26 6.94
C HIS A 5 -3.82 -3.94 7.37
N TYR A 6 -2.50 -3.90 7.49
CA TYR A 6 -1.80 -2.70 7.96
C TYR A 6 -0.35 -2.66 7.50
N VAL A 7 0.27 -1.49 7.67
CA VAL A 7 1.72 -1.31 7.67
C VAL A 7 2.12 -0.67 9.00
N LEU A 8 3.04 -1.30 9.73
CA LEU A 8 3.62 -0.78 10.97
C LEU A 8 5.09 -0.44 10.72
N ILE A 9 5.48 0.79 11.05
CA ILE A 9 6.83 1.31 10.89
C ILE A 9 7.35 1.65 12.29
N GLU A 10 8.36 0.91 12.76
CA GLU A 10 8.94 1.12 14.09
C GLU A 10 10.34 1.73 13.99
N GLY A 11 10.53 2.87 14.66
CA GLY A 11 11.80 3.58 14.74
C GLY A 11 12.30 3.70 16.18
N THR A 12 13.51 4.22 16.34
CA THR A 12 14.16 4.38 17.65
C THR A 12 13.46 5.37 18.59
N THR A 13 12.57 6.21 18.06
CA THR A 13 11.91 7.30 18.82
C THR A 13 10.38 7.24 18.80
N GLY A 14 9.78 6.24 18.15
CA GLY A 14 8.34 6.12 17.98
C GLY A 14 7.97 5.14 16.87
N ALA A 15 6.67 5.06 16.58
CA ALA A 15 6.13 4.19 15.54
C ALA A 15 5.03 4.90 14.72
N ILE A 16 4.80 4.45 13.49
CA ILE A 16 3.68 4.86 12.65
C ILE A 16 2.89 3.60 12.27
N LEU A 17 1.58 3.63 12.51
CA LEU A 17 0.65 2.61 12.03
C LEU A 17 -0.20 3.20 10.92
N ILE A 18 -0.24 2.52 9.78
CA ILE A 18 -1.19 2.77 8.70
C ILE A 18 -2.13 1.57 8.69
N ASP A 19 -3.25 1.68 9.40
CA ASP A 19 -4.26 0.62 9.46
C ASP A 19 -5.19 0.75 8.26
N MET A 20 -5.38 -0.34 7.54
CA MET A 20 -6.21 -0.45 6.35
C MET A 20 -7.38 -1.40 6.55
N GLN A 21 -7.48 -2.07 7.71
CA GLN A 21 -8.63 -2.87 8.14
C GLN A 21 -9.59 -1.99 8.94
N ASP A 22 -9.10 -1.39 10.03
CA ASP A 22 -9.78 -0.35 10.80
C ASP A 22 -9.25 1.02 10.36
N THR A 23 -9.56 1.40 9.12
CA THR A 23 -8.84 2.43 8.35
C THR A 23 -8.56 3.69 9.15
N ALA A 24 -7.30 3.90 9.51
CA ALA A 24 -6.81 5.05 10.26
C ALA A 24 -5.27 5.06 10.32
N GLY A 25 -4.68 6.25 10.25
CA GLY A 25 -3.26 6.47 10.47
C GLY A 25 -2.98 6.91 11.90
N TYR A 26 -1.89 6.42 12.50
CA TYR A 26 -1.46 6.84 13.84
C TYR A 26 0.04 7.05 13.94
N LEU A 27 0.45 8.22 14.46
CA LEU A 27 1.80 8.47 14.96
C LEU A 27 1.84 8.20 16.47
N ILE A 28 2.72 7.31 16.89
CA ILE A 28 2.95 6.94 18.29
C ILE A 28 4.32 7.48 18.71
N LYS A 29 4.33 8.54 19.52
CA LYS A 29 5.57 9.19 19.96
C LYS A 29 5.42 9.78 21.36
N ALA A 30 6.42 9.56 22.21
CA ALA A 30 6.45 10.08 23.59
C ALA A 30 5.16 9.78 24.38
N GLY A 31 4.64 8.54 24.26
CA GLY A 31 3.41 8.09 24.93
C GLY A 31 2.11 8.68 24.36
N LYS A 32 2.16 9.44 23.26
CA LYS A 32 0.99 10.00 22.58
C LYS A 32 0.71 9.26 21.29
N LYS A 33 -0.57 8.99 21.01
CA LYS A 33 -1.09 8.44 19.76
C LYS A 33 -1.87 9.54 19.04
N THR A 34 -1.37 10.00 17.89
CA THR A 34 -1.96 11.10 17.12
C THR A 34 -2.49 10.55 15.80
N HIS A 35 -3.76 10.83 15.50
CA HIS A 35 -4.43 10.36 14.29
C HIS A 35 -4.03 11.19 13.05
N PHE A 36 -3.97 10.53 11.89
CA PHE A 36 -3.97 11.14 10.55
C PHE A 36 -4.76 10.26 9.58
N LEU A 37 -5.21 10.83 8.46
CA LEU A 37 -5.99 10.11 7.45
C LEU A 37 -5.12 9.20 6.60
N VAL A 38 -5.63 8.02 6.24
CA VAL A 38 -4.95 7.11 5.29
C VAL A 38 -5.21 7.54 3.84
N HIS A 39 -6.42 8.00 3.58
CA HIS A 39 -6.87 8.49 2.28
C HIS A 39 -7.12 10.00 2.28
N GLU A 40 -7.61 10.54 1.16
CA GLU A 40 -7.76 11.99 0.95
C GLU A 40 -8.75 12.66 1.91
N SER A 41 -9.67 11.89 2.52
CA SER A 41 -10.67 12.43 3.43
C SER A 41 -11.16 11.40 4.44
N GLN A 42 -11.76 11.87 5.54
CA GLN A 42 -12.42 11.00 6.52
C GLN A 42 -13.51 10.12 5.87
N ALA A 43 -14.22 10.63 4.87
CA ALA A 43 -15.25 9.87 4.17
C ALA A 43 -14.68 8.67 3.40
N GLU A 44 -13.46 8.78 2.87
CA GLU A 44 -12.78 7.68 2.18
C GLU A 44 -12.23 6.63 3.16
N ASP A 45 -11.70 7.06 4.31
CA ASP A 45 -11.29 6.15 5.39
C ASP A 45 -12.49 5.37 5.95
N ASP A 46 -13.61 6.07 6.18
CA ASP A 46 -14.86 5.47 6.65
C ASP A 46 -15.47 4.53 5.59
N ASP A 47 -15.45 4.89 4.29
CA ASP A 47 -15.88 4.01 3.18
C ASP A 47 -15.08 2.71 3.17
N ARG A 48 -13.74 2.81 3.28
CA ARG A 48 -12.88 1.63 3.34
C ARG A 48 -13.15 0.77 4.58
N ARG A 49 -13.24 1.38 5.77
CA ARG A 49 -13.52 0.68 7.02
C ARG A 49 -14.85 -0.07 6.94
N ASN A 50 -15.90 0.58 6.46
CA ASN A 50 -17.22 -0.02 6.27
C ASN A 50 -17.19 -1.16 5.24
N GLY A 51 -16.46 -0.96 4.13
CA GLY A 51 -16.25 -1.98 3.11
C GLY A 51 -15.61 -3.24 3.68
N ASN A 52 -14.56 -3.08 4.49
CA ASN A 52 -13.88 -4.20 5.13
C ASN A 52 -14.81 -4.98 6.05
N ILE A 53 -15.53 -4.31 6.96
CA ILE A 53 -16.52 -4.91 7.88
C ILE A 53 -17.57 -5.71 7.10
N SER A 54 -18.11 -5.13 6.02
CA SER A 54 -19.14 -5.80 5.20
C SER A 54 -18.61 -7.03 4.43
N SER A 55 -17.31 -7.06 4.15
CA SER A 55 -16.63 -8.12 3.40
C SER A 55 -16.02 -9.21 4.28
N GLU A 56 -16.05 -9.08 5.62
CA GLU A 56 -15.49 -10.08 6.55
C GLU A 56 -16.10 -11.48 6.37
N MET A 57 -17.28 -11.57 5.75
CA MET A 57 -17.94 -12.84 5.43
C MET A 57 -17.53 -13.42 4.06
N ASP A 58 -16.98 -12.61 3.13
CA ASP A 58 -16.48 -13.03 1.82
C ASP A 58 -15.47 -12.03 1.24
N GLY A 59 -14.18 -12.20 1.60
CA GLY A 59 -13.08 -11.37 1.10
C GLY A 59 -12.87 -11.45 -0.43
N ALA A 60 -13.47 -12.44 -1.12
CA ALA A 60 -13.43 -12.49 -2.58
C ALA A 60 -14.21 -11.32 -3.22
N ILE A 61 -15.15 -10.72 -2.47
CA ILE A 61 -15.86 -9.51 -2.90
C ILE A 61 -14.88 -8.34 -3.11
N ALA A 62 -13.70 -8.30 -2.47
CA ALA A 62 -12.74 -7.23 -2.69
C ALA A 62 -12.14 -7.22 -4.11
N TYR A 63 -12.17 -8.34 -4.83
CA TYR A 63 -11.56 -8.44 -6.16
C TYR A 63 -12.47 -7.86 -7.24
N GLY A 64 -11.88 -7.03 -8.10
CA GLY A 64 -12.57 -6.43 -9.24
C GLY A 64 -13.01 -7.47 -10.28
N LYS A 65 -14.09 -7.16 -10.99
CA LYS A 65 -14.54 -7.88 -12.20
C LYS A 65 -15.25 -6.92 -13.15
N PRO A 66 -15.33 -7.22 -14.45
CA PRO A 66 -16.05 -6.38 -15.40
C PRO A 66 -17.46 -6.02 -14.91
N GLY A 67 -17.82 -4.74 -15.01
CA GLY A 67 -19.11 -4.20 -14.55
C GLY A 67 -19.18 -3.83 -13.07
N LYS A 68 -18.15 -4.11 -12.26
CA LYS A 68 -18.09 -3.68 -10.86
C LYS A 68 -17.46 -2.29 -10.73
N ARG A 69 -18.02 -1.44 -9.86
CA ARG A 69 -17.46 -0.13 -9.52
C ARG A 69 -16.38 -0.26 -8.45
N THR A 70 -15.35 0.58 -8.56
CA THR A 70 -14.31 0.72 -7.53
C THR A 70 -14.85 1.47 -6.31
N PRO A 71 -14.37 1.15 -5.09
CA PRO A 71 -14.67 1.92 -3.88
C PRO A 71 -14.06 3.33 -3.93
N MET A 72 -14.50 4.23 -3.05
CA MET A 72 -14.17 5.66 -3.12
C MET A 72 -12.67 5.91 -3.03
N TRP A 73 -12.04 5.37 -1.99
CA TRP A 73 -10.60 5.51 -1.74
C TRP A 73 -9.74 5.05 -2.93
N LEU A 74 -10.13 3.96 -3.60
CA LEU A 74 -9.40 3.43 -4.75
C LEU A 74 -9.63 4.30 -5.98
N SER A 75 -10.87 4.77 -6.20
CA SER A 75 -11.15 5.66 -7.32
C SER A 75 -10.42 7.01 -7.20
N SER A 76 -10.23 7.53 -5.99
CA SER A 76 -9.54 8.80 -5.77
C SER A 76 -8.04 8.67 -6.06
N ILE A 77 -7.36 7.67 -5.49
CA ILE A 77 -5.93 7.47 -5.73
C ILE A 77 -5.62 7.15 -7.21
N MET A 78 -6.50 6.41 -7.90
CA MET A 78 -6.36 6.17 -9.35
C MET A 78 -6.41 7.48 -10.17
N LYS A 79 -7.26 8.44 -9.77
CA LYS A 79 -7.31 9.76 -10.45
C LYS A 79 -6.02 10.53 -10.23
N LEU A 80 -5.49 10.53 -9.02
CA LEU A 80 -4.22 11.19 -8.68
C LEU A 80 -3.06 10.57 -9.47
N GLU A 81 -2.98 9.25 -9.52
CA GLU A 81 -1.95 8.53 -10.27
C GLU A 81 -2.02 8.84 -11.78
N MET A 82 -3.22 8.82 -12.37
CA MET A 82 -3.39 9.14 -13.79
C MET A 82 -3.11 10.60 -14.11
N GLN A 83 -3.43 11.53 -13.20
CA GLN A 83 -3.07 12.93 -13.34
C GLN A 83 -1.55 13.10 -13.29
N TYR A 84 -0.87 12.48 -12.32
CA TYR A 84 0.58 12.54 -12.21
C TYR A 84 1.27 12.00 -13.47
N LEU A 85 0.82 10.84 -13.97
CA LEU A 85 1.30 10.28 -15.22
C LEU A 85 1.10 11.24 -16.40
N HIS A 86 -0.10 11.83 -16.51
CA HIS A 86 -0.41 12.80 -17.56
C HIS A 86 0.55 14.00 -17.50
N ASP A 87 0.80 14.54 -16.32
CA ASP A 87 1.65 15.71 -16.15
C ASP A 87 3.10 15.40 -16.50
N VAL A 88 3.62 14.23 -16.09
CA VAL A 88 4.96 13.75 -16.47
C VAL A 88 5.10 13.59 -17.99
N ILE A 89 4.10 13.01 -18.65
CA ILE A 89 4.09 12.91 -20.13
C ILE A 89 4.12 14.29 -20.79
N ASN A 90 3.55 15.32 -20.15
CA ASN A 90 3.55 16.69 -20.64
C ASN A 90 4.76 17.52 -20.19
N GLY A 91 5.78 16.90 -19.60
CA GLY A 91 7.04 17.56 -19.25
C GLY A 91 7.15 18.05 -17.81
N LEU A 92 6.29 17.58 -16.90
CA LEU A 92 6.56 17.70 -15.48
C LEU A 92 7.81 16.89 -15.12
N GLU A 93 8.79 17.55 -14.51
CA GLU A 93 9.96 16.88 -13.93
C GLU A 93 9.54 16.11 -12.66
N PRO A 94 9.78 14.79 -12.58
CA PRO A 94 9.36 13.99 -11.43
C PRO A 94 10.03 14.42 -10.12
N GLY A 95 9.24 14.54 -9.05
CA GLY A 95 9.78 14.77 -7.71
C GLY A 95 10.53 13.54 -7.16
N GLU A 96 11.41 13.77 -6.18
CA GLU A 96 12.22 12.70 -5.55
C GLU A 96 11.37 11.55 -5.00
N GLU A 97 10.18 11.85 -4.47
CA GLU A 97 9.24 10.88 -3.89
C GLU A 97 8.82 9.79 -4.90
N PHE A 98 8.57 10.16 -6.16
CA PHE A 98 8.05 9.26 -7.18
C PHE A 98 9.09 8.87 -8.25
N ALA A 99 10.30 9.44 -8.20
CA ALA A 99 11.33 9.20 -9.20
C ALA A 99 11.61 7.70 -9.44
N LYS A 100 11.63 6.89 -8.37
CA LYS A 100 11.89 5.45 -8.43
C LYS A 100 10.82 4.64 -9.17
N LEU A 101 9.62 5.19 -9.33
CA LEU A 101 8.55 4.58 -10.12
C LEU A 101 8.82 4.73 -11.63
N LEU A 102 9.68 5.67 -12.03
CA LEU A 102 10.00 5.98 -13.43
C LEU A 102 11.39 5.49 -13.86
N THR A 103 12.31 5.30 -12.92
CA THR A 103 13.66 4.76 -13.21
C THR A 103 13.71 3.24 -13.36
N GLY A 104 12.61 2.55 -13.02
CA GLY A 104 12.55 1.09 -12.93
C GLY A 104 13.05 0.52 -11.61
N GLU A 105 13.67 1.31 -10.74
CA GLU A 105 14.23 0.85 -9.46
C GLU A 105 13.16 0.18 -8.57
N ALA A 106 12.00 0.83 -8.39
CA ALA A 106 10.93 0.28 -7.57
C ALA A 106 10.37 -1.03 -8.15
N ALA A 107 10.20 -1.09 -9.48
CA ALA A 107 9.71 -2.29 -10.16
C ALA A 107 10.68 -3.47 -10.02
N THR A 108 11.98 -3.25 -10.28
CA THR A 108 13.01 -4.27 -10.13
C THR A 108 13.12 -4.77 -8.70
N ASN A 109 13.16 -3.87 -7.71
CA ASN A 109 13.28 -4.24 -6.31
C ASN A 109 12.08 -5.04 -5.80
N ALA A 110 10.86 -4.68 -6.22
CA ALA A 110 9.65 -5.37 -5.84
C ALA A 110 9.63 -6.82 -6.36
N ILE A 111 9.89 -7.00 -7.67
CA ILE A 111 9.87 -8.34 -8.28
C ILE A 111 11.04 -9.20 -7.77
N ALA A 112 12.25 -8.64 -7.64
CA ALA A 112 13.39 -9.39 -7.14
C ALA A 112 13.17 -9.91 -5.71
N THR A 113 12.52 -9.12 -4.86
CA THR A 113 12.18 -9.54 -3.49
C THR A 113 11.07 -10.59 -3.49
N ALA A 114 10.07 -10.47 -4.35
CA ALA A 114 9.02 -11.47 -4.51
C ALA A 114 9.58 -12.82 -5.01
N ASP A 115 10.51 -12.80 -5.96
CA ASP A 115 11.19 -13.99 -6.47
C ASP A 115 12.04 -14.65 -5.39
N ALA A 116 12.78 -13.88 -4.60
CA ALA A 116 13.54 -14.39 -3.46
C ALA A 116 12.62 -15.08 -2.42
N ALA A 117 11.47 -14.47 -2.10
CA ALA A 117 10.50 -15.03 -1.16
C ALA A 117 9.84 -16.31 -1.72
N THR A 118 9.49 -16.31 -3.01
CA THR A 118 8.93 -17.49 -3.71
C THR A 118 9.93 -18.64 -3.70
N LEU A 119 11.19 -18.36 -4.02
CA LEU A 119 12.27 -19.35 -3.99
C LEU A 119 12.48 -19.88 -2.56
N SER A 120 12.51 -18.99 -1.58
CA SER A 120 12.66 -19.33 -0.16
C SER A 120 11.56 -20.27 0.32
N SER A 121 10.30 -19.98 -0.05
CA SER A 121 9.15 -20.82 0.27
C SER A 121 9.23 -22.19 -0.40
N ASN A 122 9.60 -22.25 -1.68
CA ASN A 122 9.65 -23.50 -2.44
C ASN A 122 10.81 -24.41 -2.00
N GLU A 123 11.94 -23.83 -1.60
CA GLU A 123 13.16 -24.57 -1.21
C GLU A 123 13.30 -24.77 0.31
N GLY A 124 12.44 -24.15 1.12
CA GLY A 124 12.47 -24.27 2.57
C GLY A 124 13.75 -23.71 3.20
N ARG A 125 14.38 -22.70 2.59
CA ARG A 125 15.63 -22.07 3.07
C ARG A 125 15.59 -20.56 2.96
N LYS A 126 16.52 -19.89 3.64
CA LYS A 126 16.76 -18.44 3.44
C LYS A 126 17.43 -18.20 2.08
N VAL A 127 17.01 -17.14 1.40
CA VAL A 127 17.53 -16.70 0.11
C VAL A 127 18.02 -15.26 0.25
N LYS A 128 19.22 -14.97 -0.24
CA LYS A 128 19.75 -13.61 -0.34
C LYS A 128 19.30 -12.96 -1.64
N LEU A 129 19.04 -11.66 -1.63
CA LEU A 129 18.70 -10.90 -2.86
C LEU A 129 19.80 -10.97 -3.94
N THR A 130 21.06 -11.12 -3.54
CA THR A 130 22.17 -11.32 -4.49
C THR A 130 22.04 -12.60 -5.31
N GLU A 131 21.28 -13.60 -4.85
CA GLU A 131 20.99 -14.79 -5.65
C GLU A 131 20.01 -14.51 -6.80
N ILE A 132 19.22 -13.42 -6.71
CA ILE A 132 18.26 -13.01 -7.74
C ILE A 132 18.86 -11.95 -8.66
N LEU A 133 19.54 -10.95 -8.10
CA LEU A 133 20.04 -9.79 -8.84
C LEU A 133 21.39 -10.01 -9.54
N GLY A 134 22.13 -11.08 -9.17
CA GLY A 134 23.49 -11.35 -9.66
C GLY A 134 24.56 -10.69 -8.80
#